data_AF-A0A2P2IUE8-F1
#
_entry.id   AF-A0A2P2IUE8-F1
#
_cell.length_a   1.000
_cell.length_b   1.000
_cell.length_c   1.000
_cell.angle_alpha   90.00
_cell.angle_beta   90.00
_cell.angle_gamma   90.00
#
_symmetry.space_group_name_H-M   'P 1'
#
loop_
_entity.id
_entity.type
_entity.pdbx_description
1 polymer ?
#
loop_
_entity_poly.entity_id
_entity_poly.type
_entity_poly.pdbx_seq_one_letter_code
_entity_poly.pdbx_strand_id
1 'polypeptide(L)'
;MEVEVKLRLADAHNHQELSAILSPFHSKTQAQENFFFDTATAQLTSNLAVLRLRFYNLEAGCALSLKARPVLSNGISRVEEQEEPVDPLFGRTCMAEPRRLGLLESSEIMRRVKEEFGVKENDGLVCIGGFKNLRQVFDWKGLKLELDETIYDFGASYEIECESKEPERDKKLIEKLLMDNGIEFSYSAVNKFAVFRSGKLPQ
;
A
#
# COMPACT_ATOMS: atom_id res chain seq x y z
N MET A 1 -7.50 -10.03 8.86
CA MET A 1 -6.10 -10.16 8.42
C MET A 1 -6.11 -10.23 6.91
N GLU A 2 -5.52 -9.23 6.27
CA GLU A 2 -5.27 -9.21 4.82
C GLU A 2 -4.09 -10.16 4.54
N VAL A 3 -4.20 -10.92 3.45
CA VAL A 3 -3.15 -11.83 2.97
C VAL A 3 -2.99 -11.66 1.48
N GLU A 4 -1.78 -11.34 1.04
CA GLU A 4 -1.48 -11.01 -0.35
C GLU A 4 -0.15 -11.63 -0.79
N VAL A 5 -0.09 -12.04 -2.05
CA VAL A 5 1.17 -12.30 -2.73
C VAL A 5 1.78 -10.95 -3.10
N LYS A 6 3.09 -10.75 -2.87
CA LYS A 6 3.84 -9.55 -3.28
C LYS A 6 5.16 -9.95 -3.92
N LEU A 7 5.29 -9.68 -5.21
CA LEU A 7 6.51 -9.91 -5.98
C LEU A 7 6.99 -8.57 -6.54
N ARG A 8 8.30 -8.35 -6.48
CA ARG A 8 8.95 -7.17 -7.05
C ARG A 8 9.42 -7.50 -8.45
N LEU A 9 9.14 -6.64 -9.41
CA LEU A 9 9.70 -6.71 -10.77
C LEU A 9 11.03 -5.95 -10.79
N ALA A 10 11.98 -6.43 -11.60
CA ALA A 10 13.35 -5.88 -11.60
C ALA A 10 13.39 -4.40 -12.01
N ASP A 11 12.64 -4.02 -13.04
CA ASP A 11 12.68 -2.69 -13.63
C ASP A 11 11.40 -2.30 -14.41
N ALA A 12 11.44 -1.11 -15.02
CA ALA A 12 10.35 -0.57 -15.82
C ALA A 12 10.05 -1.41 -17.08
N HIS A 13 11.06 -2.06 -17.65
CA HIS A 13 10.89 -2.88 -18.84
C HIS A 13 10.06 -4.13 -18.51
N ASN A 14 10.43 -4.83 -17.44
CA ASN A 14 9.68 -5.98 -16.93
C ASN A 14 8.23 -5.61 -16.56
N HIS A 15 8.03 -4.43 -15.97
CA HIS A 15 6.69 -3.90 -15.69
C HIS A 15 5.87 -3.66 -16.97
N GLN A 16 6.46 -3.02 -17.99
CA GLN A 16 5.79 -2.74 -19.26
C GLN A 16 5.45 -4.02 -20.03
N GLU A 17 6.37 -4.98 -20.11
CA GLU A 17 6.14 -6.27 -20.75
C GLU A 17 5.00 -7.03 -20.05
N LEU A 18 5.02 -7.09 -18.71
CA LEU A 18 3.94 -7.73 -17.96
C LEU A 18 2.59 -7.04 -18.16
N SER A 19 2.56 -5.70 -18.19
CA SER A 19 1.34 -4.95 -18.51
C SER A 19 0.85 -5.27 -19.92
N ALA A 20 1.72 -5.46 -20.91
CA ALA A 20 1.34 -5.83 -22.26
C ALA A 20 0.73 -7.24 -22.32
N ILE A 21 1.37 -8.21 -21.64
CA ILE A 21 0.88 -9.59 -21.51
C ILE A 21 -0.50 -9.64 -20.85
N LEU A 22 -0.71 -8.85 -19.79
CA LEU A 22 -1.96 -8.81 -19.04
C LEU A 22 -3.03 -7.92 -19.68
N SER A 23 -2.71 -7.15 -20.72
CA SER A 23 -3.63 -6.19 -21.34
C SER A 23 -5.02 -6.75 -21.72
N PRO A 24 -5.19 -8.01 -22.19
CA PRO A 24 -6.52 -8.55 -22.48
C PRO A 24 -7.41 -8.71 -21.24
N PHE A 25 -6.82 -8.68 -20.04
CA PHE A 25 -7.48 -8.87 -18.75
C PHE A 25 -7.64 -7.57 -17.98
N HIS A 26 -7.31 -6.43 -18.59
CA HIS A 26 -7.34 -5.12 -17.93
C HIS A 26 -8.76 -4.77 -17.47
N SER A 27 -8.84 -4.37 -16.20
CA SER A 27 -10.09 -4.01 -15.53
C SER A 27 -10.15 -2.48 -15.34
N LYS A 28 -9.10 -1.91 -14.74
CA LYS A 28 -9.02 -0.47 -14.47
C LYS A 28 -7.59 -0.03 -14.18
N THR A 29 -7.35 1.28 -14.30
CA THR A 29 -6.13 1.93 -13.82
C THR A 29 -6.51 2.97 -12.76
N GLN A 30 -5.77 3.01 -11.66
CA GLN A 30 -6.02 3.91 -10.53
C GLN A 30 -4.75 4.67 -10.16
N ALA A 31 -4.80 5.99 -10.27
CA ALA A 31 -3.77 6.85 -9.70
C ALA A 31 -4.02 7.00 -8.20
N GLN A 32 -3.00 6.75 -7.39
CA GLN A 32 -3.08 6.79 -5.93
C GLN A 32 -2.05 7.77 -5.37
N GLU A 33 -2.45 8.56 -4.39
CA GLU A 33 -1.52 9.33 -3.55
C GLU A 33 -1.63 8.80 -2.13
N ASN A 34 -0.52 8.31 -1.56
CA ASN A 34 -0.48 7.70 -0.24
C ASN A 34 0.25 8.65 0.71
N PHE A 35 -0.46 9.22 1.68
CA PHE A 35 0.09 10.07 2.73
C PHE A 35 0.02 9.37 4.08
N PHE A 36 1.07 9.51 4.87
CA PHE A 36 1.23 8.78 6.13
C PHE A 36 1.26 9.74 7.31
N PHE A 37 0.79 9.24 8.44
CA PHE A 37 0.67 10.01 9.68
C PHE A 37 1.25 9.21 10.84
N ASP A 38 1.96 9.91 11.72
CA ASP A 38 2.50 9.37 12.96
C ASP A 38 2.62 10.51 13.98
N THR A 39 2.99 10.21 15.22
CA THR A 39 3.41 11.23 16.18
C THR A 39 4.80 11.76 15.83
N ALA A 40 5.18 12.90 16.38
CA ALA A 40 6.54 13.43 16.24
C ALA A 40 7.63 12.47 16.75
N THR A 41 7.26 11.54 17.63
CA THR A 41 8.13 10.50 18.21
C THR A 41 8.05 9.15 17.50
N ALA A 42 7.36 9.07 16.36
CA ALA A 42 7.17 7.85 15.57
C ALA A 42 6.53 6.69 16.37
N GLN A 43 5.52 7.00 17.18
CA GLN A 43 4.88 6.04 18.08
C GLN A 43 4.19 4.89 17.35
N LEU A 44 3.48 5.15 16.24
CA LEU A 44 2.85 4.10 15.45
C LEU A 44 3.90 3.21 14.79
N THR A 45 4.88 3.83 14.11
CA THR A 45 5.95 3.10 13.43
C THR A 45 6.74 2.22 14.40
N SER A 46 7.02 2.71 15.61
CA SER A 46 7.72 1.96 16.66
C SER A 46 6.92 0.75 17.18
N ASN A 47 5.60 0.76 17.00
CA ASN A 47 4.69 -0.33 17.33
C ASN A 47 4.25 -1.13 16.08
N LEU A 48 5.02 -1.05 15.00
CA LEU A 48 4.75 -1.77 13.73
C LEU A 48 3.35 -1.46 13.16
N ALA A 49 2.91 -0.21 13.30
CA ALA A 49 1.65 0.29 12.77
C ALA A 49 1.87 1.48 11.83
N VAL A 50 0.99 1.58 10.84
CA VAL A 50 1.03 2.59 9.78
C VAL A 50 -0.37 3.15 9.59
N LEU A 51 -0.53 4.44 9.86
CA LEU A 51 -1.74 5.19 9.55
C LEU A 51 -1.55 5.91 8.22
N ARG A 52 -2.48 5.70 7.29
CA ARG A 52 -2.38 6.23 5.92
C ARG A 52 -3.71 6.82 5.47
N LEU A 53 -3.67 8.02 4.88
CA LEU A 53 -4.71 8.50 3.98
C LEU A 53 -4.29 8.22 2.53
N ARG A 54 -5.17 7.56 1.78
CA ARG A 54 -4.99 7.33 0.35
C ARG A 54 -6.03 8.13 -0.42
N PHE A 55 -5.59 8.86 -1.43
CA PHE A 55 -6.46 9.51 -2.41
C PHE A 55 -6.45 8.74 -3.72
N TYR A 56 -7.62 8.61 -4.35
CA TYR A 56 -7.80 7.91 -5.61
C TYR A 56 -8.19 8.90 -6.70
N ASN A 57 -7.49 8.83 -7.84
CA ASN A 57 -7.72 9.64 -9.04
C ASN A 57 -7.93 11.12 -8.70
N LEU A 58 -6.89 11.69 -8.08
CA LEU A 58 -6.88 13.02 -7.44
C LEU A 58 -7.81 13.10 -6.23
N GLU A 59 -9.12 13.24 -6.45
CA GLU A 59 -10.09 13.46 -5.36
C GLU A 59 -11.40 12.69 -5.59
N ALA A 60 -11.39 11.69 -6.48
CA ALA A 60 -12.56 10.85 -6.75
C ALA A 60 -12.93 9.95 -5.54
N GLY A 61 -11.97 9.68 -4.65
CA GLY A 61 -12.21 8.97 -3.42
C GLY A 61 -11.04 9.14 -2.44
N CYS A 62 -11.31 8.94 -1.15
CA CYS A 62 -10.30 8.93 -0.10
C CYS A 62 -10.60 7.83 0.91
N ALA A 63 -9.55 7.19 1.40
CA ALA A 63 -9.66 6.15 2.42
C ALA A 63 -8.60 6.35 3.50
N LEU A 64 -9.02 6.22 4.76
CA LEU A 64 -8.12 6.09 5.91
C LEU A 64 -7.89 4.61 6.16
N SER A 65 -6.63 4.21 6.29
CA SER A 65 -6.27 2.83 6.59
C SER A 65 -5.28 2.77 7.74
N LEU A 66 -5.48 1.80 8.64
CA LEU A 66 -4.52 1.40 9.66
C LEU A 66 -4.05 -0.02 9.35
N LYS A 67 -2.76 -0.16 9.02
CA LYS A 67 -2.10 -1.45 8.87
C LYS A 67 -1.19 -1.70 10.07
N ALA A 68 -1.30 -2.85 10.71
CA ALA A 68 -0.52 -3.21 11.90
C ALA A 68 0.06 -4.62 11.81
N ARG A 69 1.17 -4.82 12.54
CA ARG A 69 1.84 -6.13 12.72
C ARG A 69 2.14 -6.85 11.40
N PRO A 70 2.74 -6.18 10.40
CA PRO A 70 3.00 -6.80 9.11
C PRO A 70 4.03 -7.93 9.24
N VAL A 71 3.75 -9.05 8.56
CA VAL A 71 4.69 -10.16 8.35
C VAL A 71 4.82 -10.37 6.86
N LEU A 72 6.04 -10.23 6.34
CA LEU A 72 6.35 -10.45 4.93
C LEU A 72 7.45 -11.50 4.83
N SER A 73 7.13 -12.63 4.21
CA SER A 73 8.08 -13.73 4.01
C SER A 73 7.74 -14.51 2.75
N ASN A 74 8.77 -14.90 1.99
CA ASN A 74 8.65 -15.75 0.79
C ASN A 74 7.58 -15.26 -0.21
N GLY A 75 7.52 -13.94 -0.42
CA GLY A 75 6.58 -13.29 -1.34
C GLY A 75 5.13 -13.24 -0.85
N ILE A 76 4.87 -13.51 0.44
CA ILE A 76 3.53 -13.45 1.03
C ILE A 76 3.53 -12.46 2.19
N SER A 77 2.69 -11.44 2.08
CA SER A 77 2.41 -10.46 3.12
C SER A 77 1.16 -10.85 3.89
N ARG A 78 1.22 -10.69 5.20
CA ARG A 78 0.09 -10.83 6.13
C ARG A 78 0.07 -9.60 7.02
N VAL A 79 -1.06 -8.92 7.09
CA VAL A 79 -1.18 -7.69 7.86
C VAL A 79 -2.57 -7.56 8.46
N GLU A 80 -2.63 -7.00 9.66
CA GLU A 80 -3.90 -6.54 10.22
C GLU A 80 -4.24 -5.22 9.56
N GLU A 81 -5.18 -5.23 8.63
CA GLU A 81 -5.66 -4.01 7.98
C GLU A 81 -7.11 -3.73 8.36
N GLN A 82 -7.36 -2.44 8.57
CA GLN A 82 -8.68 -1.86 8.55
C GLN A 82 -8.64 -0.62 7.65
N GLU A 83 -9.66 -0.47 6.81
CA GLU A 83 -9.83 0.66 5.92
C GLU A 83 -11.24 1.24 6.06
N GLU A 84 -11.36 2.56 6.09
CA GLU A 84 -12.61 3.30 6.19
C GLU A 84 -12.65 4.39 5.11
N PRO A 85 -13.79 4.60 4.44
CA PRO A 85 -13.94 5.71 3.51
C PRO A 85 -13.91 7.04 4.28
N VAL A 86 -13.26 8.03 3.69
CA VAL A 86 -13.21 9.41 4.20
C VAL A 86 -13.63 10.35 3.08
N ASP A 87 -14.32 11.43 3.43
CA ASP A 87 -14.61 12.50 2.48
C ASP A 87 -13.29 13.08 1.93
N PRO A 88 -13.07 13.14 0.60
CA PRO A 88 -11.81 13.62 0.04
C PRO A 88 -11.43 15.05 0.47
N LEU A 89 -12.40 15.96 0.57
CA LEU A 89 -12.13 17.34 0.99
C LEU A 89 -11.68 17.39 2.46
N PHE A 90 -12.32 16.59 3.32
CA PHE A 90 -11.89 16.41 4.69
C PHE A 90 -10.47 15.81 4.76
N GLY A 91 -10.18 14.78 3.96
CA GLY A 91 -8.86 14.18 3.86
C GLY A 91 -7.77 15.19 3.49
N ARG A 92 -8.03 16.08 2.51
CA ARG A 92 -7.10 17.16 2.14
C ARG A 92 -6.91 18.16 3.28
N THR A 93 -7.99 18.46 4.00
CA THR A 93 -7.93 19.32 5.18
C THR A 93 -7.08 18.69 6.28
N CYS A 94 -7.17 17.37 6.49
CA CYS A 94 -6.30 16.62 7.39
C CYS A 94 -4.83 16.61 6.95
N MET A 95 -4.52 16.67 5.65
CA MET A 95 -3.13 16.83 5.23
C MET A 95 -2.54 18.18 5.66
N ALA A 96 -3.31 19.26 5.56
CA ALA A 96 -2.88 20.59 5.98
C ALA A 96 -2.87 20.76 7.52
N GLU A 97 -3.83 20.12 8.20
CA GLU A 97 -3.98 20.13 9.65
C GLU A 97 -4.15 18.71 10.20
N PRO A 98 -3.05 17.93 10.36
CA PRO A 98 -3.11 16.51 10.77
C PRO A 98 -3.89 16.22 12.04
N ARG A 99 -3.92 17.15 13.00
CA ARG A 99 -4.74 17.07 14.22
C ARG A 99 -6.23 16.82 13.96
N ARG A 100 -6.74 17.23 12.78
CA ARG A 100 -8.16 17.07 12.42
C ARG A 100 -8.55 15.62 12.20
N LEU A 101 -7.60 14.71 11.97
CA LEU A 101 -7.88 13.26 11.99
C LEU A 101 -8.51 12.82 13.32
N GLY A 102 -8.15 13.48 14.43
CA GLY A 102 -8.75 13.22 15.74
C GLY A 102 -10.22 13.63 15.87
N LEU A 103 -10.76 14.43 14.94
CA LEU A 103 -12.18 14.84 14.88
C LEU A 103 -13.08 13.79 14.24
N LEU A 104 -12.52 12.71 13.69
CA LEU A 104 -13.28 11.56 13.20
C LEU A 104 -13.77 10.72 14.39
N GLU A 105 -14.70 11.25 15.17
CA GLU A 105 -15.18 10.62 16.41
C GLU A 105 -15.80 9.24 16.18
N SER A 106 -16.42 9.02 15.01
CA SER A 106 -17.00 7.74 14.63
C SER A 106 -16.03 6.78 13.95
N SER A 107 -14.76 7.17 13.76
CA SER A 107 -13.77 6.31 13.10
C SER A 107 -13.23 5.27 14.08
N GLU A 108 -13.48 4.01 13.76
CA GLU A 108 -12.97 2.88 14.51
C GLU A 108 -11.43 2.79 14.38
N ILE A 109 -10.88 3.14 13.22
CA ILE A 109 -9.43 3.31 13.04
C ILE A 109 -8.86 4.32 14.03
N MET A 110 -9.44 5.52 14.14
CA MET A 110 -8.92 6.55 15.05
C MET A 110 -9.10 6.16 16.51
N ARG A 111 -10.17 5.43 16.85
CA ARG A 111 -10.33 4.82 18.17
C ARG A 111 -9.19 3.85 18.48
N ARG A 112 -8.85 2.95 17.55
CA ARG A 112 -7.72 2.02 17.70
C ARG A 112 -6.37 2.73 17.81
N VAL A 113 -6.12 3.78 17.03
CA VAL A 113 -4.90 4.61 17.15
C VAL A 113 -4.73 5.15 18.56
N LYS A 114 -5.81 5.63 19.19
CA LYS A 114 -5.79 6.12 20.57
C LYS A 114 -5.65 4.98 21.59
N GLU A 115 -6.48 3.95 21.49
CA GLU A 115 -6.61 2.90 22.52
C GLU A 115 -5.55 1.79 22.41
N GLU A 116 -5.27 1.28 21.21
CA GLU A 116 -4.34 0.16 20.99
C GLU A 116 -2.88 0.65 20.97
N PHE A 117 -2.63 1.81 20.36
CA PHE A 117 -1.27 2.34 20.16
C PHE A 117 -0.92 3.50 21.10
N GLY A 118 -1.87 3.94 21.94
CA GLY A 118 -1.62 4.90 23.01
C GLY A 118 -1.33 6.33 22.55
N VAL A 119 -1.71 6.71 21.32
CA VAL A 119 -1.51 8.07 20.81
C VAL A 119 -2.46 9.02 21.56
N LYS A 120 -1.93 9.89 22.40
CA LYS A 120 -2.74 10.83 23.18
C LYS A 120 -3.13 12.03 22.34
N GLU A 121 -4.23 12.68 22.71
CA GLU A 121 -4.69 13.90 22.01
C GLU A 121 -3.64 15.01 22.02
N ASN A 122 -2.84 15.09 23.09
CA ASN A 122 -1.76 16.07 23.23
C ASN A 122 -0.49 15.72 22.43
N ASP A 123 -0.27 14.45 22.08
CA ASP A 123 0.93 14.04 21.33
C ASP A 123 0.85 14.55 19.88
N GLY A 124 -0.37 14.63 19.35
CA GLY A 124 -0.66 15.12 18.01
C GLY A 124 -0.16 14.19 16.91
N LEU A 125 -0.89 14.13 15.81
CA LEU A 125 -0.38 13.53 14.58
C LEU A 125 0.32 14.60 13.75
N VAL A 126 1.33 14.18 12.98
CA VAL A 126 1.96 14.95 11.91
C VAL A 126 1.89 14.16 10.62
N CYS A 127 1.81 14.86 9.48
CA CYS A 127 1.98 14.23 8.18
C CYS A 127 3.48 13.98 7.96
N ILE A 128 3.87 12.73 7.78
CA ILE A 128 5.28 12.34 7.58
C ILE A 128 5.65 12.20 6.09
N GLY A 129 4.81 12.75 5.21
CA GLY A 129 4.97 12.71 3.76
C GLY A 129 4.28 11.50 3.12
N GLY A 130 4.63 11.21 1.87
CA GLY A 130 3.94 10.24 1.05
C GLY A 130 4.62 9.93 -0.27
N PHE A 131 3.96 9.12 -1.08
CA PHE A 131 4.39 8.76 -2.43
C PHE A 131 3.19 8.51 -3.35
N LYS A 132 3.43 8.50 -4.65
CA LYS A 132 2.41 8.20 -5.66
C LYS A 132 2.51 6.73 -6.08
N ASN A 133 1.39 6.16 -6.48
CA ASN A 133 1.34 4.81 -7.04
C ASN A 133 0.35 4.78 -8.21
N LEU A 134 0.76 4.25 -9.35
CA LEU A 134 -0.14 3.94 -10.45
C LEU A 134 -0.42 2.44 -10.42
N ARG A 135 -1.67 2.08 -10.13
CA ARG A 135 -2.11 0.69 -10.04
C ARG A 135 -2.93 0.30 -11.26
N GLN A 136 -2.46 -0.67 -12.01
CA GLN A 136 -3.27 -1.36 -13.02
C GLN A 136 -3.86 -2.63 -12.40
N VAL A 137 -5.16 -2.84 -12.58
CA VAL A 137 -5.88 -4.00 -12.04
C VAL A 137 -6.29 -4.90 -13.20
N PHE A 138 -6.02 -6.19 -13.07
CA PHE A 138 -6.33 -7.21 -14.06
C PHE A 138 -7.13 -8.36 -13.45
N ASP A 139 -8.16 -8.81 -14.16
CA ASP A 139 -8.97 -9.97 -13.78
C ASP A 139 -8.47 -11.21 -14.56
N TRP A 140 -7.48 -11.92 -13.99
CA TRP A 140 -6.74 -12.99 -14.66
C TRP A 140 -6.91 -14.34 -13.95
N LYS A 141 -7.44 -15.35 -14.66
CA LYS A 141 -7.66 -16.71 -14.12
C LYS A 141 -8.42 -16.76 -12.78
N GLY A 142 -9.38 -15.85 -12.60
CA GLY A 142 -10.15 -15.73 -11.36
C GLY A 142 -9.39 -15.04 -10.22
N LEU A 143 -8.18 -14.55 -10.46
CA LEU A 143 -7.41 -13.72 -9.54
C LEU A 143 -7.55 -12.24 -9.93
N LYS A 144 -7.42 -11.38 -8.93
CA LYS A 144 -7.30 -9.93 -9.12
C LYS A 144 -5.84 -9.55 -8.94
N LEU A 145 -5.15 -9.35 -10.06
CA LEU A 145 -3.75 -8.94 -10.06
C LEU A 145 -3.68 -7.41 -10.03
N GLU A 146 -2.82 -6.88 -9.17
CA GLU A 146 -2.55 -5.46 -9.04
C GLU A 146 -1.09 -5.21 -9.43
N LEU A 147 -0.88 -4.61 -10.59
CA LEU A 147 0.44 -4.23 -11.09
C LEU A 147 0.68 -2.77 -10.72
N ASP A 148 1.71 -2.55 -9.90
CA ASP A 148 2.02 -1.27 -9.30
C ASP A 148 3.29 -0.67 -9.87
N GLU A 149 3.20 0.60 -10.25
CA GLU A 149 4.33 1.51 -10.41
C GLU A 149 4.31 2.52 -9.26
N THR A 150 5.18 2.33 -8.27
CA THR A 150 5.30 3.24 -7.12
C THR A 150 6.39 4.26 -7.37
N ILE A 151 6.05 5.54 -7.23
CA ILE A 151 6.90 6.68 -7.54
C ILE A 151 7.24 7.41 -6.24
N TYR A 152 8.48 7.27 -5.81
CA TYR A 152 9.09 8.00 -4.70
C TYR A 152 9.94 9.16 -5.24
N ASP A 153 10.33 10.09 -4.36
CA ASP A 153 11.25 11.18 -4.73
C ASP A 153 12.65 10.68 -5.14
N PHE A 154 13.02 9.47 -4.72
CA PHE A 154 14.32 8.84 -4.96
C PHE A 154 14.29 7.73 -6.03
N GLY A 155 13.18 7.60 -6.77
CA GLY A 155 13.04 6.65 -7.88
C GLY A 155 11.73 5.87 -7.86
N ALA A 156 11.61 4.94 -8.80
CA ALA A 156 10.41 4.10 -8.94
C ALA A 156 10.69 2.63 -8.57
N SER A 157 9.68 1.96 -8.03
CA SER A 157 9.68 0.50 -7.81
C SER A 157 8.43 -0.13 -8.42
N TYR A 158 8.57 -1.38 -8.87
CA TYR A 158 7.53 -2.09 -9.59
C TYR A 158 7.18 -3.38 -8.85
N GLU A 159 5.90 -3.62 -8.62
CA GLU A 159 5.43 -4.80 -7.90
C GLU A 159 4.17 -5.38 -8.56
N ILE A 160 4.00 -6.69 -8.47
CA ILE A 160 2.73 -7.36 -8.72
C ILE A 160 2.21 -7.94 -7.41
N GLU A 161 0.97 -7.58 -7.08
CA GLU A 161 0.28 -7.99 -5.86
C GLU A 161 -0.99 -8.79 -6.21
N CYS A 162 -1.39 -9.68 -5.31
CA CYS A 162 -2.65 -10.41 -5.41
C CYS A 162 -3.14 -10.80 -4.01
N GLU A 163 -4.23 -10.17 -3.55
CA GLU A 163 -4.93 -10.64 -2.34
C GLU A 163 -5.45 -12.06 -2.58
N SER A 164 -5.21 -12.97 -1.64
CA SER A 164 -5.52 -14.38 -1.83
C SER A 164 -5.85 -15.12 -0.54
N LYS A 165 -6.85 -16.00 -0.62
CA LYS A 165 -7.18 -17.00 0.41
C LYS A 165 -6.29 -18.25 0.33
N GLU A 166 -5.62 -18.47 -0.80
CA GLU A 166 -4.74 -19.61 -1.09
C GLU A 166 -3.37 -19.10 -1.57
N PRO A 167 -2.64 -18.30 -0.76
CA PRO A 167 -1.51 -17.50 -1.25
C PRO A 167 -0.36 -18.35 -1.80
N GLU A 168 -0.13 -19.56 -1.29
CA GLU A 168 0.92 -20.44 -1.82
C GLU A 168 0.57 -21.02 -3.20
N ARG A 169 -0.72 -21.28 -3.46
CA ARG A 169 -1.18 -21.74 -4.78
C ARG A 169 -1.10 -20.59 -5.77
N ASP A 170 -1.64 -19.43 -5.39
CA ASP A 170 -1.75 -18.29 -6.29
C ASP A 170 -0.39 -17.66 -6.57
N LYS A 171 0.51 -17.64 -5.58
CA LYS A 171 1.91 -17.26 -5.80
C LYS A 171 2.56 -18.12 -6.88
N LYS A 172 2.43 -19.45 -6.83
CA LYS A 172 2.99 -20.34 -7.86
C LYS A 172 2.38 -20.08 -9.25
N LEU A 173 1.10 -19.73 -9.32
CA LEU A 173 0.46 -19.36 -10.59
C LEU A 173 1.04 -18.07 -11.17
N ILE A 174 1.27 -17.07 -10.31
CA ILE A 174 1.85 -15.77 -10.70
C ILE A 174 3.33 -15.96 -11.06
N GLU A 175 4.12 -16.67 -10.25
CA GLU A 175 5.51 -17.02 -10.56
C GLU A 175 5.62 -17.71 -11.92
N LYS A 176 4.73 -18.68 -12.20
CA LYS A 176 4.70 -19.34 -13.49
C LYS A 176 4.37 -18.38 -14.64
N LEU A 177 3.41 -17.47 -14.47
CA LEU A 177 3.12 -16.42 -15.45
C LEU A 177 4.38 -15.60 -15.75
N LEU A 178 5.12 -15.18 -14.72
CA LEU A 178 6.32 -14.38 -14.88
C LEU A 178 7.44 -15.17 -15.57
N MET A 179 7.72 -16.40 -15.12
CA MET A 179 8.75 -17.26 -15.68
C MET A 179 8.47 -17.64 -17.15
N ASP A 180 7.24 -18.05 -17.47
CA ASP A 180 6.85 -18.47 -18.83
C ASP A 180 6.99 -17.32 -19.85
N ASN A 181 6.99 -16.06 -19.38
CA ASN A 181 7.13 -14.87 -20.22
C ASN A 181 8.48 -14.14 -20.04
N GLY A 182 9.44 -14.75 -19.33
CA GLY A 182 10.77 -14.17 -19.14
C GLY A 182 10.79 -12.87 -18.33
N ILE A 183 9.78 -12.64 -17.48
CA ILE A 183 9.72 -11.47 -16.61
C ILE A 183 10.60 -11.72 -15.37
N GLU A 184 11.59 -10.87 -15.16
CA GLU A 184 12.49 -10.91 -14.02
C GLU A 184 11.79 -10.37 -12.76
N PHE A 185 11.80 -11.16 -11.70
CA PHE A 185 11.17 -10.82 -10.43
C PHE A 185 11.90 -11.43 -9.23
N SER A 186 11.61 -10.87 -8.06
CA SER A 186 12.01 -11.40 -6.76
C SER A 186 10.85 -11.34 -5.78
N TYR A 187 10.98 -12.01 -4.63
CA TYR A 187 10.05 -11.78 -3.52
C TYR A 187 10.26 -10.37 -2.95
N SER A 188 9.18 -9.63 -2.73
CA SER A 188 9.28 -8.36 -1.99
C SER A 188 9.74 -8.67 -0.56
N ALA A 189 10.85 -8.05 -0.14
CA ALA A 189 11.41 -8.21 1.20
C ALA A 189 10.90 -7.14 2.19
N VAL A 190 10.43 -6.00 1.66
CA VAL A 190 9.95 -4.84 2.42
C VAL A 190 8.70 -4.30 1.76
N ASN A 191 7.81 -3.69 2.53
CA ASN A 191 6.62 -3.03 1.99
C ASN A 191 6.95 -1.60 1.49
N LYS A 192 6.06 -1.03 0.66
CA LYS A 192 6.21 0.31 0.08
C LYS A 192 6.43 1.42 1.13
N PHE A 193 5.78 1.34 2.30
CA PHE A 193 6.00 2.31 3.37
C PHE A 193 7.42 2.20 3.97
N ALA A 194 7.93 0.99 4.17
CA ALA A 194 9.29 0.78 4.64
C ALA A 194 10.33 1.29 3.63
N VAL A 195 10.09 1.09 2.32
CA VAL A 195 10.92 1.68 1.25
C VAL A 195 10.90 3.21 1.35
N PHE A 196 9.72 3.81 1.39
CA PHE A 196 9.54 5.26 1.57
C PHE A 196 10.32 5.80 2.77
N ARG A 197 10.19 5.17 3.95
CA ARG A 197 10.88 5.59 5.17
C ARG A 197 12.40 5.42 5.09
N SER A 198 12.90 4.49 4.28
CA SER A 198 14.33 4.27 4.10
C SER A 198 15.01 5.32 3.22
N GLY A 199 14.25 6.07 2.42
CA GLY A 199 14.79 7.11 1.52
C GLY A 199 15.62 6.57 0.35
N LYS A 200 15.55 5.27 0.05
CA LYS A 200 16.29 4.62 -1.02
C LYS A 200 15.52 3.43 -1.59
N LEU A 201 15.79 3.10 -2.86
CA LEU A 201 15.23 1.90 -3.47
C LEU A 201 15.80 0.63 -2.79
N PRO A 202 14.98 -0.43 -2.65
CA PRO A 202 15.47 -1.71 -2.18
C PRO A 202 16.52 -2.27 -3.15
N GLN A 203 17.57 -2.89 -2.62
CA GLN A 203 18.53 -3.64 -3.44
C GLN A 203 17.92 -4.95 -3.92
#